data_AF-A0A948JHH9-F1
#
_entry.id   AF-A0A948JHH9-F1
#
_cell.length_a   1.000
_cell.length_b   1.000
_cell.length_c   1.000
_cell.angle_alpha   90.00
_cell.angle_beta   90.00
_cell.angle_gamma   90.00
#
_symmetry.space_group_name_H-M   'P 1'
#
loop_
_entity.id
_entity.type
_entity.pdbx_description
1 polymer ?
#
loop_
_entity_poly.entity_id
_entity_poly.type
_entity_poly.pdbx_seq_one_letter_code
_entity_poly.pdbx_strand_id
1 'polypeptide(L)' 'MKPEEIQKLLVEKRAELRTLRFAAAGARPKDASAPAKVRKDIARLLTEETAQKNA' A
#
# COMPACT_ATOMS: atom_id res chain seq x y z
N MET A 1 13.86 5.07 -6.83
CA MET A 1 13.21 3.82 -7.25
C MET A 1 13.00 3.85 -8.74
N LYS A 2 13.16 2.73 -9.45
CA LYS A 2 12.82 2.67 -10.88
C LYS A 2 11.29 2.73 -11.05
N PRO A 3 10.75 3.28 -12.15
CA PRO A 3 9.30 3.35 -12.36
C PRO A 3 8.61 1.98 -12.25
N GLU A 4 9.26 0.92 -12.74
CA GLU A 4 8.76 -0.46 -12.68
C GLU A 4 8.68 -1.01 -11.24
N GLU A 5 9.62 -0.62 -10.38
CA GLU A 5 9.64 -1.02 -8.97
C GLU A 5 8.49 -0.37 -8.20
N ILE A 6 8.17 0.89 -8.49
CA ILE A 6 7.03 1.60 -7.88
C ILE A 6 5.72 0.91 -8.23
N GLN A 7 5.54 0.54 -9.51
CA GLN A 7 4.34 -0.18 -9.95
C GLN A 7 4.21 -1.55 -9.27
N LYS A 8 5.31 -2.31 -9.20
CA LYS A 8 5.33 -3.60 -8.52
C LYS A 8 4.91 -3.45 -7.05
N LEU A 9 5.51 -2.51 -6.34
CA LEU A 9 5.19 -2.25 -4.92
C LEU A 9 3.77 -1.74 -4.71
N LEU A 10 3.22 -0.95 -5.64
CA LEU A 10 1.83 -0.52 -5.59
C LEU A 10 0.87 -1.71 -5.69
N VAL A 11 1.14 -2.67 -6.58
CA VAL A 11 0.34 -3.90 -6.72
C VAL A 11 0.40 -4.72 -5.44
N GLU A 12 1.61 -4.95 -4.91
CA GLU A 12 1.83 -5.72 -3.67
C GLU A 12 1.11 -5.06 -2.48
N LYS A 13 1.26 -3.74 -2.29
CA LYS A 13 0.64 -3.02 -1.17
C LYS A 13 -0.89 -2.95 -1.28
N ARG A 14 -1.44 -2.86 -2.49
CA ARG A 14 -2.90 -2.95 -2.70
C ARG A 14 -3.44 -4.34 -2.38
N ALA A 15 -2.71 -5.39 -2.74
CA ALA A 15 -3.06 -6.75 -2.37
C ALA A 15 -3.00 -6.97 -0.85
N GLU A 16 -1.95 -6.46 -0.19
CA GLU A 16 -1.83 -6.46 1.28
C GLU A 16 -3.02 -5.77 1.95
N LEU A 17 -3.40 -4.58 1.47
CA LEU A 17 -4.55 -3.85 1.99
C LEU A 17 -5.85 -4.65 1.83
N ARG A 18 -6.03 -5.34 0.70
CA ARG A 18 -7.18 -6.20 0.46
C ARG A 18 -7.21 -7.34 1.49
N THR A 19 -6.11 -8.04 1.68
CA THR A 19 -5.99 -9.12 2.67
C THR A 19 -6.31 -8.61 4.07
N LEU A 20 -5.77 -7.45 4.48
CA LEU A 20 -6.06 -6.86 5.79
C LEU A 20 -7.54 -6.50 5.98
N ARG A 21 -8.22 -6.01 4.94
CA ARG A 21 -9.65 -5.69 4.98
C ARG A 21 -10.51 -6.93 5.20
N PHE A 22 -10.17 -8.04 4.55
CA PHE A 22 -10.94 -9.29 4.67
C PHE A 22 -10.54 -10.13 5.88
N ALA A 23 -9.28 -10.07 6.32
CA ALA A 23 -8.83 -10.72 7.55
C ALA A 23 -9.51 -10.14 8.80
N ALA A 24 -9.76 -8.82 8.82
CA ALA A 24 -10.46 -8.15 9.90
C ALA A 24 -11.94 -8.55 10.03
N ALA A 25 -12.55 -9.13 8.99
CA ALA A 25 -13.95 -9.55 9.02
C ALA A 25 -14.15 -10.86 9.83
N GLY A 26 -13.11 -11.65 10.04
CA GLY A 26 -13.17 -12.90 10.80
C GLY A 26 -12.78 -12.79 12.28
N ALA A 27 -11.93 -11.82 12.63
CA ALA A 27 -11.51 -11.50 14.00
C ALA A 27 -10.73 -10.17 14.03
N ARG A 28 -10.62 -9.54 15.21
CA ARG A 28 -9.76 -8.36 15.37
C ARG A 28 -8.29 -8.73 15.07
N PRO A 29 -7.63 -8.09 14.10
CA PRO A 29 -6.22 -8.35 13.82
C PRO A 29 -5.33 -7.91 14.99
N LYS A 30 -4.23 -8.64 15.21
CA LYS A 30 -3.24 -8.34 16.28
C LYS A 30 -2.73 -6.90 16.20
N ASP A 31 -2.49 -6.39 14.99
CA ASP A 31 -2.18 -4.98 14.74
C ASP A 31 -3.36 -4.30 14.06
N ALA A 32 -4.18 -3.59 14.85
CA ALA A 32 -5.30 -2.79 14.34
C ALA A 32 -4.86 -1.60 13.49
N SER A 33 -3.59 -1.17 13.58
CA SER A 33 -3.04 -0.04 12.83
C SER A 33 -2.49 -0.43 11.46
N ALA A 34 -2.34 -1.73 11.16
CA ALA A 34 -1.80 -2.23 9.90
C ALA A 34 -2.51 -1.66 8.65
N PRO A 35 -3.86 -1.60 8.56
CA PRO A 35 -4.53 -1.01 7.40
C PRO A 35 -4.23 0.47 7.20
N ALA A 36 -3.98 1.22 8.28
CA ALA A 36 -3.61 2.63 8.20
C ALA A 36 -2.17 2.81 7.71
N LYS A 37 -1.24 1.96 8.18
CA LYS A 37 0.16 1.95 7.72
C LYS A 37 0.25 1.64 6.23
N VAL A 38 -0.41 0.58 5.77
CA VAL A 38 -0.41 0.19 4.34
C VAL A 38 -1.01 1.28 3.44
N ARG A 39 -2.08 1.96 3.88
CA ARG A 39 -2.63 3.11 3.12
C ARG A 39 -1.62 4.26 2.99
N LYS A 40 -0.84 4.55 4.04
CA LYS A 40 0.22 5.57 4.00
C LYS A 40 1.38 5.16 3.09
N ASP A 41 1.72 3.88 3.03
CA ASP A 41 2.74 3.37 2.10
C ASP A 41 2.29 3.55 0.64
N ILE A 42 1.03 3.20 0.32
CA ILE A 42 0.45 3.40 -1.01
C ILE A 42 0.48 4.88 -1.39
N ALA A 43 0.09 5.78 -0.48
CA ALA A 43 0.11 7.22 -0.74
C ALA A 43 1.52 7.73 -1.07
N ARG A 44 2.54 7.29 -0.30
CA ARG A 44 3.94 7.65 -0.57
C ARG A 44 4.42 7.17 -1.94
N LEU A 45 4.10 5.92 -2.31
CA LEU A 45 4.45 5.39 -3.63
C LEU A 45 3.79 6.17 -4.78
N LEU A 46 2.51 6.58 -4.62
CA LEU A 46 1.83 7.41 -5.63
C LEU A 46 2.43 8.82 -5.72
N THR A 47 2.87 9.40 -4.60
CA THR A 47 3.57 10.68 -4.58
C THR A 47 4.91 10.57 -5.33
N GLU A 48 5.69 9.53 -5.06
CA GLU A 48 6.95 9.27 -5.77
C GLU A 48 6.71 9.05 -7.27
N GLU A 49 5.68 8.29 -7.65
CA GLU A 49 5.31 8.08 -9.05
C GLU A 49 4.97 9.40 -9.75
N THR A 50 4.20 10.26 -9.08
CA THR A 50 3.81 11.57 -9.60
C THR A 50 5.01 12.50 -9.73
N ALA A 51 5.90 12.51 -8.74
CA ALA A 51 7.12 13.29 -8.78
C ALA A 51 8.03 12.87 -9.95
N GLN A 52 8.12 11.57 -10.25
CA GLN A 52 8.88 11.08 -11.41
C GLN A 52 8.26 11.46 -12.75
N LYS A 53 6.93 11.53 -12.85
CA LYS A 53 6.23 11.91 -14.09
C LYS A 53 6.31 13.41 -14.39
N ASN A 54 6.45 14.23 -13.34
CA ASN A 54 6.47 15.69 -13.44
C ASN A 54 7.89 16.30 -13.42
N ALA A 55 8.93 15.47 -13.28
CA ALA A 55 10.34 15.86 -13.35
C ALA A 55 10.84 15.79 -14.80
#